data_AF-A0A336LW36-F1
#
_entry.id   AF-A0A336LW36-F1
#
_cell.length_a   1.000
_cell.length_b   1.000
_cell.length_c   1.000
_cell.angle_alpha   90.00
_cell.angle_beta   90.00
_cell.angle_gamma   90.00
#
_symmetry.space_group_name_H-M   'P 1'
#
loop_
_entity.id
_entity.type
_entity.pdbx_description
1 polymer ?
#
loop_
_entity_poly.entity_id
_entity_poly.type
_entity_poly.pdbx_seq_one_letter_code
_entity_poly.pdbx_strand_id
1 'polypeptide(L)'
;MASREYDPLDPSKPLHKCDIYRHAEAGDVLKRLMEKGSSENWQTIIQEVLGEGRLDASALREYFRPLEEWLRSENLRTQEVVGWRYDGDYCKHSIETANLQVYGGFYNGVKKLEFKWKMFVLSVVVIFVKVL
;
A
#
# COMPACT_ATOMS: atom_id res chain seq x y z
N MET A 1 -8.72 -21.67 11.85
CA MET A 1 -9.30 -20.64 12.74
C MET A 1 -10.20 -21.29 13.78
N ALA A 2 -10.36 -20.70 14.96
CA ALA A 2 -11.06 -21.31 16.10
C ALA A 2 -12.54 -21.63 15.83
N SER A 3 -13.25 -20.83 15.02
CA SER A 3 -14.65 -21.07 14.62
C SER A 3 -14.85 -22.14 13.54
N ARG A 4 -13.79 -22.58 12.84
CA ARG A 4 -13.85 -23.53 11.69
C ARG A 4 -14.75 -23.10 10.52
N GLU A 5 -15.15 -21.83 10.47
CA GLU A 5 -16.00 -21.22 9.45
C GLU A 5 -15.23 -20.70 8.22
N TYR A 6 -13.90 -20.71 8.27
CA TYR A 6 -13.03 -20.25 7.19
C TYR A 6 -11.99 -21.31 6.83
N ASP A 7 -11.82 -21.51 5.53
CA ASP A 7 -10.77 -22.34 4.92
C ASP A 7 -10.27 -21.69 3.61
N PRO A 8 -8.98 -21.36 3.47
CA PRO A 8 -8.43 -20.71 2.27
C PRO A 8 -8.52 -21.57 1.00
N LEU A 9 -8.68 -22.89 1.13
CA LEU A 9 -8.74 -23.83 0.00
C LEU A 9 -10.19 -24.17 -0.39
N ASP A 10 -11.18 -23.78 0.42
CA ASP A 10 -12.59 -24.06 0.19
C ASP A 10 -13.34 -22.79 -0.26
N PRO A 11 -13.77 -22.69 -1.54
CA PRO A 11 -14.55 -21.56 -2.03
C PRO A 11 -15.89 -21.35 -1.31
N SER A 12 -16.41 -22.37 -0.63
CA SER A 12 -17.65 -22.27 0.14
C SER A 12 -17.48 -21.64 1.52
N LYS A 13 -16.24 -21.51 2.00
CA LYS A 13 -15.88 -20.96 3.31
C LYS A 13 -14.94 -19.74 3.24
N PRO A 14 -15.33 -18.66 2.52
CA PRO A 14 -14.49 -17.49 2.39
C PRO A 14 -14.47 -16.66 3.69
N LEU A 15 -13.35 -15.96 3.93
CA LEU A 15 -13.13 -15.20 5.15
C LEU A 15 -14.22 -14.13 5.40
N HIS A 16 -14.69 -13.46 4.34
CA HIS A 16 -15.70 -12.40 4.42
C HIS A 16 -17.12 -12.90 4.72
N LYS A 17 -17.35 -14.23 4.80
CA LYS A 17 -18.63 -14.83 5.21
C LYS A 17 -18.57 -15.53 6.56
N CYS A 18 -17.41 -15.57 7.20
CA CYS A 18 -17.21 -16.21 8.49
C CYS A 18 -18.13 -15.57 9.54
N ASP A 19 -18.93 -16.40 10.23
CA ASP A 19 -19.74 -15.98 11.38
C ASP A 19 -19.22 -16.65 12.66
N ILE A 20 -18.65 -15.88 13.56
CA ILE A 20 -18.12 -16.39 14.83
C ILE A 20 -19.18 -16.50 15.94
N TYR A 21 -20.45 -16.20 15.65
CA TYR A 21 -21.54 -16.28 16.61
C TYR A 21 -21.73 -17.71 17.16
N ARG A 22 -21.89 -17.83 18.48
CA ARG A 22 -22.07 -19.11 19.21
C ARG A 22 -20.93 -20.13 19.07
N HIS A 23 -19.74 -19.70 18.65
CA HIS A 23 -18.54 -20.52 18.68
C HIS A 23 -17.75 -20.30 19.97
N ALA A 24 -17.88 -21.23 20.92
CA ALA A 24 -17.23 -21.15 22.24
C ALA A 24 -15.70 -21.14 22.11
N GLU A 25 -15.16 -21.90 21.16
CA GLU A 25 -13.74 -22.00 20.87
C GLU A 25 -13.14 -20.65 20.45
N ALA A 26 -13.89 -19.84 19.70
CA ALA A 26 -13.49 -18.49 19.34
C ALA A 26 -13.52 -17.56 20.57
N GLY A 27 -14.52 -17.72 21.44
CA GLY A 27 -14.62 -17.03 22.72
C GLY A 27 -13.45 -17.32 23.66
N ASP A 28 -12.99 -18.57 23.73
CA ASP A 28 -11.85 -18.97 24.56
C ASP A 28 -10.54 -18.30 24.10
N VAL A 29 -10.33 -18.19 22.79
CA VAL A 29 -9.19 -17.44 22.23
C VAL A 29 -9.28 -15.97 22.61
N LEU A 30 -10.45 -15.35 22.42
CA LEU A 30 -10.66 -13.93 22.73
C LEU A 30 -10.49 -13.65 24.23
N LYS A 31 -10.99 -14.54 25.10
CA LYS A 31 -10.83 -14.44 26.55
C LYS A 31 -9.35 -14.43 26.94
N ARG A 32 -8.54 -15.35 26.42
CA ARG A 32 -7.09 -15.39 26.69
C ARG A 32 -6.37 -14.14 26.22
N LEU A 33 -6.77 -13.57 25.08
CA LEU A 33 -6.22 -12.29 24.61
C LEU A 33 -6.58 -11.13 25.55
N MET A 34 -7.82 -11.06 26.03
CA MET A 34 -8.33 -9.91 26.77
C MET A 34 -8.07 -9.96 28.28
N GLU A 35 -7.93 -11.14 28.88
CA GLU A 35 -7.83 -11.31 30.34
C GLU A 35 -6.61 -10.61 30.96
N LYS A 36 -5.52 -10.45 30.19
CA LYS A 36 -4.30 -9.77 30.63
C LYS A 36 -4.44 -8.22 30.65
N GLY A 37 -5.39 -7.67 29.89
CA GLY A 37 -5.59 -6.22 29.79
C GLY A 37 -4.30 -5.47 29.42
N SER A 38 -4.00 -4.40 30.15
CA SER A 38 -2.78 -3.59 29.97
C SER A 38 -1.62 -3.99 30.90
N SER A 39 -1.72 -5.14 31.57
CA SER A 39 -0.67 -5.59 32.52
C SER A 39 0.57 -6.14 31.80
N GLU A 40 0.40 -6.62 30.57
CA GLU A 40 1.47 -7.12 29.71
C GLU A 40 1.53 -6.33 28.40
N ASN A 41 2.70 -6.36 27.77
CA ASN A 41 2.88 -5.77 26.45
C ASN A 41 2.08 -6.55 25.40
N TRP A 42 1.39 -5.82 24.50
CA TRP A 42 0.48 -6.42 23.53
C TRP A 42 1.15 -7.44 22.59
N GLN A 43 2.42 -7.24 22.20
CA GLN A 43 3.13 -8.21 21.36
C GLN A 43 3.30 -9.56 22.05
N THR A 44 3.60 -9.55 23.36
CA THR A 44 3.71 -10.77 24.18
C THR A 44 2.39 -11.52 24.23
N ILE A 45 1.29 -10.80 24.48
CA ILE A 45 -0.06 -11.37 24.57
C ILE A 45 -0.46 -12.05 23.24
N ILE A 46 -0.26 -11.37 22.11
CA ILE A 46 -0.61 -11.91 20.80
C ILE A 46 0.30 -13.09 20.43
N GLN A 47 1.61 -13.02 20.73
CA GLN A 47 2.54 -14.12 20.50
C GLN A 47 2.14 -15.38 21.30
N GLU A 48 1.73 -15.22 22.55
CA GLU A 48 1.32 -16.32 23.42
C GLU A 48 0.03 -16.99 22.93
N VAL A 49 -0.96 -16.20 22.49
CA VAL A 49 -2.28 -16.73 22.14
C VAL A 49 -2.39 -17.15 20.67
N LEU A 50 -1.81 -16.40 19.75
CA LEU A 50 -1.92 -16.62 18.30
C LEU A 50 -0.65 -17.23 17.68
N GLY A 51 0.47 -17.25 18.42
CA GLY A 51 1.75 -17.73 17.91
C GLY A 51 2.52 -16.70 17.07
N GLU A 52 1.99 -15.50 16.90
CA GLU A 52 2.59 -14.42 16.11
C GLU A 52 2.53 -13.08 16.83
N GLY A 53 3.69 -12.53 17.24
CA GLY A 53 3.79 -11.26 17.96
C GLY A 53 4.00 -10.03 17.06
N ARG A 54 4.03 -10.20 15.74
CA ARG A 54 4.17 -9.11 14.77
C ARG A 54 2.82 -8.71 14.20
N LEU A 55 2.70 -7.42 13.91
CA LEU A 55 1.59 -6.92 13.12
C LEU A 55 1.77 -7.35 11.66
N ASP A 56 0.80 -8.09 11.13
CA ASP A 56 0.74 -8.53 9.75
C ASP A 56 -0.57 -8.06 9.08
N ALA A 57 -0.45 -7.49 7.88
CA ALA A 57 -1.58 -7.02 7.09
C ALA A 57 -2.12 -8.10 6.14
N SER A 58 -1.53 -9.30 6.12
CA SER A 58 -1.92 -10.42 5.24
C SER A 58 -3.40 -10.79 5.40
N ALA A 59 -3.90 -10.90 6.62
CA ALA A 59 -5.31 -11.23 6.89
C ALA A 59 -6.28 -10.17 6.30
N LEU A 60 -5.95 -8.89 6.42
CA LEU A 60 -6.74 -7.81 5.84
C LEU A 60 -6.69 -7.83 4.31
N ARG A 61 -5.49 -8.08 3.74
CA ARG A 61 -5.34 -8.23 2.29
C ARG A 61 -6.11 -9.43 1.76
N GLU A 62 -6.10 -10.54 2.46
CA GLU A 62 -6.86 -11.72 2.07
C GLU A 62 -8.37 -11.46 2.08
N TYR A 63 -8.87 -10.80 3.13
CA TYR A 63 -10.28 -10.43 3.24
C TYR A 63 -10.76 -9.66 1.99
N PHE A 64 -9.96 -8.68 1.54
CA PHE A 64 -10.28 -7.82 0.41
C PHE A 64 -9.80 -8.33 -0.96
N ARG A 65 -9.06 -9.44 -1.02
CA ARG A 65 -8.49 -9.98 -2.28
C ARG A 65 -9.53 -10.15 -3.39
N PRO A 66 -10.74 -10.71 -3.15
CA PRO A 66 -11.74 -10.85 -4.21
C PRO A 66 -12.22 -9.49 -4.76
N LEU A 67 -12.34 -8.48 -3.88
CA LEU A 67 -12.72 -7.12 -4.27
C LEU A 67 -11.60 -6.44 -5.04
N GLU A 68 -10.35 -6.59 -4.60
CA GLU A 68 -9.18 -6.03 -5.30
C GLU A 68 -9.09 -6.54 -6.75
N GLU A 69 -9.30 -7.85 -6.96
CA GLU A 69 -9.27 -8.45 -8.29
C GLU A 69 -10.40 -7.93 -9.19
N TRP A 70 -11.60 -7.80 -8.63
CA TRP A 70 -12.74 -7.23 -9.34
C TRP A 70 -12.49 -5.76 -9.71
N LEU A 71 -12.01 -4.94 -8.76
CA LEU A 71 -11.71 -3.52 -9.00
C LEU A 71 -10.62 -3.34 -10.05
N ARG A 72 -9.59 -4.19 -10.05
CA ARG A 72 -8.53 -4.16 -11.06
C ARG A 72 -9.08 -4.41 -12.46
N SER A 73 -9.94 -5.42 -12.60
CA SER A 73 -10.59 -5.76 -13.86
C SER A 73 -11.52 -4.65 -14.34
N GLU A 74 -12.30 -4.09 -13.41
CA GLU A 74 -13.27 -3.05 -13.72
C GLU A 74 -12.60 -1.73 -14.12
N ASN A 75 -11.58 -1.28 -13.39
CA ASN A 75 -10.82 -0.08 -13.73
C ASN A 75 -10.18 -0.17 -15.13
N LEU A 76 -9.68 -1.36 -15.51
CA LEU A 76 -9.15 -1.58 -16.86
C LEU A 76 -10.26 -1.53 -17.92
N ARG A 77 -11.44 -2.08 -17.62
CA ARG A 77 -12.61 -2.08 -18.50
C ARG A 77 -13.14 -0.67 -18.75
N THR A 78 -13.14 0.18 -17.73
CA THR A 78 -13.66 1.56 -17.78
C THR A 78 -12.58 2.61 -18.08
N GLN A 79 -11.31 2.21 -18.18
CA GLN A 79 -10.16 3.09 -18.42
C GLN A 79 -9.97 4.16 -17.33
N GLU A 80 -10.27 3.81 -16.08
CA GLU A 80 -10.12 4.71 -14.93
C GLU A 80 -8.64 4.96 -14.62
N VAL A 81 -8.31 6.22 -14.33
CA VAL A 81 -6.95 6.61 -13.94
C VAL A 81 -6.78 6.42 -12.44
N VAL A 82 -5.98 5.44 -12.03
CA VAL A 82 -5.68 5.17 -10.62
C VAL A 82 -4.64 6.16 -10.09
N GLY A 83 -4.93 6.76 -8.94
CA GLY A 83 -4.08 7.73 -8.26
C GLY A 83 -4.60 9.16 -8.40
N TRP A 84 -3.88 10.09 -7.78
CA TRP A 84 -4.24 11.51 -7.75
C TRP A 84 -3.14 12.33 -8.43
N ARG A 85 -3.55 13.36 -9.17
CA ARG A 85 -2.60 14.37 -9.66
C ARG A 85 -2.14 15.22 -8.49
N TYR A 86 -0.84 15.38 -8.34
CA TYR A 86 -0.28 16.36 -7.42
C TYR A 86 -0.50 17.76 -8.00
N ASP A 87 -1.31 18.57 -7.32
CA ASP A 87 -1.65 19.95 -7.72
C ASP A 87 -0.77 21.01 -7.04
N GLY A 88 0.13 20.61 -6.12
CA GLY A 88 1.16 21.49 -5.54
C GLY A 88 0.67 22.48 -4.48
N ASP A 89 -0.64 22.57 -4.23
CA ASP A 89 -1.20 23.64 -3.39
C ASP A 89 -1.59 23.21 -1.97
N TYR A 90 -1.71 21.91 -1.69
CA TYR A 90 -2.12 21.44 -0.35
C TYR A 90 -1.15 21.85 0.77
N CYS A 91 0.15 21.89 0.51
CA CYS A 91 1.13 22.31 1.52
C CYS A 91 1.27 23.83 1.61
N LYS A 92 0.91 24.57 0.56
CA LYS A 92 1.15 26.02 0.49
C LYS A 92 0.23 26.78 1.45
N HIS A 93 -1.05 26.42 1.50
CA HIS A 93 -2.01 27.07 2.42
C HIS A 93 -1.75 26.76 3.89
N SER A 94 -1.36 25.52 4.20
CA SER A 94 -1.05 25.09 5.58
C SER A 94 0.22 25.73 6.12
N ILE A 95 1.23 25.93 5.26
CA ILE A 95 2.52 26.54 5.62
C ILE A 95 2.40 28.06 5.74
N GLU A 96 1.67 28.72 4.83
CA GLU A 96 1.39 30.17 4.88
C GLU A 96 0.60 30.55 6.15
N THR A 97 -0.40 29.75 6.53
CA THR A 97 -1.21 29.97 7.75
C THR A 97 -0.41 29.75 9.03
N ALA A 98 0.59 28.86 9.00
CA ALA A 98 1.45 28.56 10.15
C ALA A 98 2.72 29.43 10.23
N ASN A 99 2.97 30.32 9.25
CA ASN A 99 4.17 31.16 9.15
C ASN A 99 5.49 30.38 9.32
N LEU A 100 5.53 29.14 8.85
CA LEU A 100 6.71 28.27 8.94
C LEU A 100 7.60 28.48 7.72
N GLN A 101 8.89 28.78 7.91
CA GLN A 101 9.87 28.75 6.82
C GLN A 101 10.31 27.31 6.58
N VAL A 102 9.80 26.68 5.52
CA VAL A 102 10.23 25.34 5.11
C VAL A 102 11.32 25.46 4.05
N TYR A 103 12.57 25.20 4.43
CA TYR A 103 13.65 24.92 3.48
C TYR A 103 13.55 23.44 3.08
N GLY A 104 12.80 23.15 2.02
CA GLY A 104 12.68 21.78 1.53
C GLY A 104 11.72 21.66 0.36
N GLY A 105 12.24 21.82 -0.86
CA GLY A 105 11.43 21.65 -2.07
C GLY A 105 12.26 21.42 -3.32
N PHE A 106 12.62 20.17 -3.60
CA PHE A 106 12.91 19.72 -4.97
C PHE A 106 12.50 18.25 -5.14
N TYR A 107 11.19 17.99 -5.18
CA TYR A 107 10.66 16.77 -5.81
C TYR A 107 9.83 17.17 -7.03
N ASN A 108 10.55 17.38 -8.13
CA ASN A 108 10.18 17.11 -9.53
C ASN A 108 11.32 17.66 -10.40
N GLY A 109 12.53 17.12 -10.19
CA GLY A 109 13.63 17.30 -11.12
C GLY A 109 13.48 16.36 -12.30
N VAL A 110 12.45 16.52 -13.13
CA VAL A 110 12.56 16.01 -14.50
C VAL A 110 13.67 16.85 -15.12
N LYS A 111 14.88 16.30 -15.17
CA LYS A 111 15.92 16.85 -16.05
C LYS A 111 15.33 16.74 -17.45
N LYS A 112 14.78 17.85 -17.95
CA LYS A 112 14.45 17.98 -19.36
C LYS A 112 15.71 17.54 -20.08
N LEU A 113 15.61 16.46 -20.85
CA LEU A 113 16.71 15.99 -21.67
C LEU A 113 16.89 17.07 -22.73
N GLU A 114 17.67 18.09 -22.40
CA GLU A 114 18.13 19.10 -23.34
C GLU A 114 18.96 18.34 -24.37
N PHE A 115 18.29 17.95 -25.45
CA PHE A 115 18.91 17.32 -26.60
C PHE A 115 19.89 18.33 -27.17
N LYS A 116 21.16 18.21 -26.74
CA LYS A 116 22.23 19.12 -27.14
C LYS A 116 22.47 18.94 -28.63
N TRP A 117 21.80 19.77 -29.43
CA TRP A 117 21.99 19.93 -30.88
C TRP A 117 23.47 20.06 -31.26
N LYS A 118 24.29 20.61 -30.34
CA LYS A 118 25.75 20.68 -30.49
C LYS A 118 26.42 19.32 -30.73
N MET A 119 25.92 18.23 -30.13
CA MET A 119 26.45 16.87 -30.34
C MET A 119 26.04 16.30 -31.71
N PHE A 120 24.85 16.67 -32.20
CA PHE A 120 24.39 16.27 -33.53
C PHE A 120 25.15 17.01 -34.64
N VAL A 121 25.45 18.31 -34.44
CA VAL A 121 26.24 19.08 -35.40
C VAL A 121 27.70 18.61 -35.44
N LEU A 122 28.31 18.33 -34.29
CA LEU A 122 29.68 17.81 -34.25
C LEU A 122 29.79 16.45 -34.96
N SER A 123 28.82 15.55 -34.79
CA SER A 123 28.83 14.26 -35.49
C SER A 123 28.61 14.41 -37.00
N VAL A 124 27.69 15.28 -37.44
CA VAL A 124 27.49 15.56 -38.88
C VAL A 124 28.72 16.21 -39.51
N VAL A 125 29.38 17.16 -38.83
CA VAL A 125 30.62 17.79 -39.31
C VAL A 125 31.76 16.77 -39.38
N VAL A 126 31.93 15.92 -38.37
CA VAL A 126 32.95 14.87 -38.38
C VAL A 126 32.70 13.85 -39.50
N ILE A 127 31.44 13.49 -39.77
CA ILE A 127 31.09 12.62 -40.91
C ILE A 127 31.41 13.31 -42.24
N PHE A 128 31.04 14.59 -42.40
CA PHE A 128 31.34 15.36 -43.61
C PHE A 128 32.84 15.50 -43.88
N VAL A 129 33.64 15.74 -42.83
CA VAL A 129 35.11 15.81 -42.94
C VAL A 129 35.75 14.45 -43.24
N LYS A 130 35.11 13.34 -42.86
CA LYS A 130 35.60 11.98 -43.17
C LYS A 130 35.20 11.48 -44.57
N VAL A 131 34.21 12.10 -45.20
CA VAL A 131 33.69 11.74 -46.54
C VAL A 131 34.32 12.61 -47.64
N LEU A 132 35.11 13.62 -47.28
CA LEU A 132 35.89 14.46 -48.19
C LEU A 132 37.36 14.04 -48.26
#